data_AF-A0AAU4BP56-F1
#
_entry.id   AF-A0AAU4BP56-F1
#
_cell.length_a   1.000
_cell.length_b   1.000
_cell.length_c   1.000
_cell.angle_alpha   90.00
_cell.angle_beta   90.00
_cell.angle_gamma   90.00
#
_symmetry.space_group_name_H-M   'P 1'
#
loop_
_entity.id
_entity.type
_entity.pdbx_description
1 polymer ?
#
loop_
_entity_poly.entity_id
_entity_poly.type
_entity_poly.pdbx_seq_one_letter_code
_entity_poly.pdbx_strand_id
1 'polypeptide(L)'
;MGVCVRLEHDDRQFPPFLVSEVEEWGRSVEDPLVRELLATSVPERLSGGEVVRLTGQRWMPAVIADFVSAAFYGGRLRTEIRREHRDALFGRPLASVDTLRLPEAERYERPAGVASRGDGPATSTRPRPRCWWSWPCTTSGSGPGGRSSSPIRRRRA
;
A
#
# COMPACT_ATOMS: atom_id res chain seq x y z
N MET A 1 25.32 -26.71 -22.30
CA MET A 1 24.03 -26.00 -22.36
C MET A 1 24.09 -24.85 -21.37
N GLY A 2 23.97 -23.59 -21.82
CA GLY A 2 23.94 -22.44 -20.93
C GLY A 2 22.53 -22.18 -20.42
N VAL A 3 22.38 -21.93 -19.13
CA VAL A 3 21.10 -21.50 -18.53
C VAL A 3 21.06 -19.98 -18.56
N CYS A 4 20.05 -19.39 -19.18
CA CYS A 4 19.79 -17.96 -19.10
C CYS A 4 18.80 -17.69 -17.96
N VAL A 5 19.15 -16.75 -17.07
CA VAL A 5 18.32 -16.32 -15.94
C VAL A 5 17.95 -14.85 -16.14
N ARG A 6 16.68 -14.49 -15.89
CA ARG A 6 16.21 -13.10 -15.82
C ARG A 6 15.83 -12.80 -14.38
N LEU A 7 16.30 -11.67 -13.87
CA LEU A 7 15.98 -11.18 -12.54
C LEU A 7 15.20 -9.86 -12.66
N GLU A 8 14.20 -9.68 -11.82
CA GLU A 8 13.42 -8.45 -11.69
C GLU A 8 13.69 -7.85 -10.31
N HIS A 9 14.14 -6.60 -10.26
CA HIS A 9 14.62 -5.97 -9.03
C HIS A 9 14.53 -4.44 -9.11
N ASP A 10 14.45 -3.79 -7.95
CA ASP A 10 14.54 -2.35 -7.78
C ASP A 10 15.48 -2.02 -6.62
N ASP A 11 16.66 -1.47 -6.93
CA ASP A 11 17.71 -1.09 -5.98
C ASP A 11 17.33 0.08 -5.08
N ARG A 12 16.21 0.75 -5.35
CA ARG A 12 15.69 1.87 -4.57
C ARG A 12 14.63 1.47 -3.55
N GLN A 13 14.22 0.20 -3.57
CA GLN A 13 13.32 -0.36 -2.56
C GLN A 13 14.11 -0.88 -1.36
N PHE A 14 13.39 -1.25 -0.29
CA PHE A 14 14.04 -1.70 0.94
C PHE A 14 14.96 -2.89 0.68
N PRO A 15 16.18 -2.90 1.25
CA PRO A 15 17.01 -4.09 1.24
C PRO A 15 16.26 -5.24 1.93
N PRO A 16 16.65 -6.50 1.70
CA PRO A 16 16.08 -7.62 2.43
C PRO A 16 16.14 -7.33 3.93
N PHE A 17 14.97 -7.34 4.58
CA PHE A 17 14.88 -7.10 6.01
C PHE A 17 15.63 -8.21 6.76
N LEU A 18 16.75 -7.87 7.38
CA LEU A 18 17.36 -8.70 8.40
C LEU A 18 16.51 -8.54 9.66
N VAL A 19 15.50 -9.40 9.80
CA VAL A 19 14.82 -9.55 11.09
C VAL A 19 15.90 -10.03 12.07
N SER A 20 15.85 -9.60 13.34
CA SER A 20 16.82 -10.04 14.37
C SER A 20 16.96 -11.57 14.44
N GLU A 21 15.90 -12.29 14.10
CA GLU A 21 15.86 -13.74 13.94
C GLU A 21 16.74 -14.26 12.78
N VAL A 22 16.78 -13.54 11.66
CA VAL A 22 17.64 -13.85 10.50
C VAL A 22 19.09 -13.51 10.79
N GLU A 23 19.38 -12.46 11.57
CA GLU A 23 20.75 -12.21 12.04
C GLU A 23 21.23 -13.29 13.02
N GLU A 24 20.36 -13.69 13.96
CA GLU A 24 20.66 -14.75 14.92
C GLU A 24 20.89 -16.08 14.22
N TRP A 25 20.03 -16.41 13.24
CA TRP A 25 20.24 -17.57 12.38
C TRP A 25 21.51 -17.43 11.54
N GLY A 26 21.79 -16.26 10.97
CA GLY A 26 22.99 -15.99 10.18
C GLY A 26 24.29 -16.16 10.96
N ARG A 27 24.30 -15.87 12.28
CA ARG A 27 25.45 -16.16 13.16
C ARG A 27 25.68 -17.66 13.34
N SER A 28 24.61 -18.46 13.33
CA SER A 28 24.69 -19.92 13.45
C SER A 28 25.09 -20.64 12.15
N VAL A 29 24.98 -19.97 11.01
CA VAL A 29 25.43 -20.51 9.72
C VAL A 29 26.94 -20.34 9.61
N GLU A 30 27.70 -21.45 9.58
CA GLU A 30 29.17 -21.39 9.49
C GLU A 30 29.69 -20.96 8.11
N ASP A 31 28.87 -21.14 7.06
CA ASP A 31 29.26 -20.79 5.69
C ASP A 31 29.26 -19.27 5.46
N PRO A 32 30.44 -18.65 5.20
CA PRO A 32 30.55 -17.22 4.93
C PRO A 32 29.78 -16.78 3.69
N LEU A 33 29.64 -17.65 2.68
CA LEU A 33 28.93 -17.36 1.43
C LEU A 33 27.43 -17.19 1.69
N VAL A 34 26.86 -18.04 2.55
CA VAL A 34 25.43 -17.97 2.90
C VAL A 34 25.14 -16.70 3.70
N ARG A 35 26.04 -16.29 4.61
CA ARG A 35 25.88 -15.00 5.33
C ARG A 35 25.91 -13.81 4.38
N GLU A 36 26.80 -13.83 3.41
CA GLU A 36 26.90 -12.76 2.40
C GLU A 36 25.63 -12.68 1.53
N LEU A 37 25.06 -13.84 1.16
CA LEU A 37 23.80 -13.94 0.40
C LEU A 37 22.57 -13.46 1.19
N LEU A 38 22.58 -13.57 2.52
CA LEU A 38 21.52 -13.02 3.37
C LEU A 38 21.60 -11.48 3.47
N ALA A 39 22.80 -10.91 3.32
CA ALA A 39 23.04 -9.47 3.45
C ALA A 39 22.98 -8.71 2.11
N THR A 40 23.17 -9.41 0.98
CA THR A 40 23.34 -8.80 -0.35
C THR A 40 22.34 -9.40 -1.32
N SER A 41 21.65 -8.57 -2.10
CA SER A 41 20.71 -9.08 -3.09
C SER A 41 21.45 -9.76 -4.25
N VAL A 42 20.89 -10.84 -4.81
CA VAL A 42 21.48 -11.55 -5.98
C VAL A 42 21.77 -10.60 -7.16
N PRO A 43 20.90 -9.63 -7.51
CA PRO A 43 21.17 -8.66 -8.57
C PRO A 43 22.39 -7.77 -8.31
N GLU A 44 22.66 -7.40 -7.07
CA GLU A 44 23.85 -6.60 -6.72
C GLU A 44 25.16 -7.37 -6.96
N ARG A 45 25.13 -8.70 -6.82
CA ARG A 45 26.30 -9.56 -7.00
C ARG A 45 26.60 -9.86 -8.47
N LEU A 46 25.58 -9.87 -9.32
CA LEU A 46 25.71 -10.17 -10.75
C LEU A 46 26.14 -8.92 -11.52
N SER A 47 27.44 -8.64 -11.49
CA SER A 47 28.04 -7.62 -12.35
C SER A 47 28.12 -8.11 -13.81
N GLY A 48 27.68 -7.28 -14.76
CA GLY A 48 27.84 -7.53 -16.20
C GLY A 48 26.62 -8.01 -16.99
N GLY A 49 25.42 -8.05 -16.38
CA GLY A 49 24.17 -8.33 -17.10
C GLY A 49 23.63 -7.11 -17.87
N GLU A 50 22.84 -7.36 -18.92
CA GLU A 50 22.05 -6.31 -19.58
C GLU A 50 20.94 -5.84 -18.63
N VAL A 51 20.95 -4.55 -18.27
CA VAL A 51 19.94 -3.95 -17.39
C VAL A 51 18.94 -3.17 -18.22
N VAL A 52 17.70 -3.68 -18.29
CA VAL A 52 16.57 -2.97 -18.90
C VAL A 52 15.77 -2.28 -17.79
N ARG A 53 15.74 -0.95 -17.80
CA ARG A 53 14.96 -0.17 -16.83
C ARG A 53 13.54 0.06 -17.32
N LEU A 54 12.55 -0.41 -16.55
CA LEU A 54 11.15 -0.07 -16.76
C LEU A 54 10.91 1.37 -16.30
N THR A 55 10.36 2.20 -17.20
CA THR A 55 10.09 3.61 -16.91
C THR A 55 8.61 3.93 -16.82
N GLY A 56 7.73 3.01 -17.25
CA GLY A 56 6.28 3.17 -17.16
C GLY A 56 5.74 2.74 -15.79
N GLN A 57 4.91 3.56 -15.18
CA GLN A 57 4.17 3.22 -13.97
C GLN A 57 2.66 3.40 -14.17
N ARG A 58 1.88 2.50 -13.56
CA ARG A 58 0.41 2.42 -13.71
C ARG A 58 -0.34 2.42 -12.38
N TRP A 59 0.35 2.47 -11.26
CA TRP A 59 -0.23 2.24 -9.93
C TRP A 59 -0.54 3.55 -9.23
N MET A 60 0.41 4.48 -9.18
CA MET A 60 0.29 5.73 -8.44
C MET A 60 -0.33 6.85 -9.28
N PRO A 61 -1.08 7.79 -8.67
CA PRO A 61 -1.44 9.05 -9.30
C PRO A 61 -0.20 9.83 -9.75
N ALA A 62 -0.31 10.59 -10.84
CA ALA A 62 0.81 11.33 -11.42
C ALA A 62 1.56 12.19 -10.39
N VAL A 63 0.85 12.91 -9.51
CA VAL A 63 1.49 13.75 -8.49
C VAL A 63 2.43 12.98 -7.56
N ILE A 64 2.08 11.73 -7.19
CA ILE A 64 2.90 10.89 -6.32
C ILE A 64 4.05 10.28 -7.13
N ALA A 65 3.74 9.80 -8.34
CA ALA A 65 4.73 9.23 -9.23
C ALA A 65 5.82 10.23 -9.64
N ASP A 66 5.46 11.48 -9.91
CA ASP A 66 6.40 12.54 -10.29
C ASP A 66 7.34 12.88 -9.12
N PHE A 67 6.81 12.93 -7.90
CA PHE A 67 7.62 13.10 -6.69
C PHE A 67 8.61 11.94 -6.50
N VAL A 68 8.12 10.69 -6.53
CA VAL A 68 8.97 9.49 -6.39
C VAL A 68 9.99 9.40 -7.52
N SER A 69 9.59 9.72 -8.75
CA SER A 69 10.45 9.78 -9.93
C SER A 69 11.62 10.74 -9.74
N ALA A 70 11.34 11.96 -9.29
CA ALA A 70 12.35 12.98 -9.04
C ALA A 70 13.30 12.58 -7.91
N ALA A 71 12.76 12.09 -6.78
CA ALA A 71 13.55 11.76 -5.59
C ALA A 71 14.43 10.51 -5.77
N PHE A 72 13.91 9.46 -6.39
CA PHE A 72 14.55 8.14 -6.37
C PHE A 72 15.01 7.66 -7.75
N TYR A 73 14.43 8.14 -8.85
CA TYR A 73 14.67 7.61 -10.19
C TYR A 73 15.21 8.66 -11.19
N GLY A 74 15.62 9.84 -10.71
CA GLY A 74 16.20 10.90 -11.54
C GLY A 74 15.25 11.43 -12.61
N GLY A 75 13.95 11.47 -12.33
CA GLY A 75 12.93 12.01 -13.23
C GLY A 75 12.53 11.09 -14.38
N ARG A 76 12.94 9.82 -14.37
CA ARG A 76 12.74 8.90 -15.51
C ARG A 76 11.44 8.11 -15.49
N LEU A 77 10.78 7.97 -14.33
CA LEU A 77 9.48 7.29 -14.25
C LEU A 77 8.39 8.16 -14.88
N ARG A 78 7.52 7.53 -15.66
CA ARG A 78 6.42 8.15 -16.42
C ARG A 78 5.10 7.50 -16.04
N THR A 79 4.11 8.33 -15.77
CA THR A 79 2.74 7.87 -15.50
C THR A 79 2.02 7.56 -16.80
N GLU A 80 1.66 6.29 -17.01
CA GLU A 80 0.98 5.87 -18.25
C GLU A 80 -0.54 5.97 -18.17
N ILE A 81 -1.10 5.97 -16.96
CA ILE A 81 -2.54 6.01 -16.73
C ILE A 81 -2.91 7.26 -15.95
N ARG A 82 -3.76 8.09 -16.56
CA ARG A 82 -4.39 9.21 -15.86
C ARG A 82 -5.65 8.72 -15.15
N ARG A 83 -5.62 8.70 -13.82
CA ARG A 83 -6.82 8.47 -13.00
C ARG A 83 -7.42 9.81 -12.59
N GLU A 84 -8.73 9.96 -12.77
CA GLU A 84 -9.47 11.09 -12.23
C GLU A 84 -9.64 10.91 -10.72
N HIS A 85 -9.28 11.95 -9.98
CA HIS A 85 -9.53 12.00 -8.54
C HIS A 85 -11.00 12.38 -8.29
N ARG A 86 -11.71 11.59 -7.48
CA ARG A 86 -13.16 11.74 -7.23
C ARG A 86 -13.52 11.82 -5.74
N ASP A 87 -12.56 12.14 -4.88
CA ASP A 87 -12.80 12.25 -3.45
C ASP A 87 -13.55 13.56 -3.12
N ALA A 88 -14.51 13.50 -2.21
CA ALA A 88 -15.32 14.65 -1.81
C ALA A 88 -14.67 15.49 -0.69
N LEU A 89 -13.75 14.91 0.08
CA LEU A 89 -13.05 15.54 1.20
C LEU A 89 -11.76 16.21 0.73
N PHE A 90 -11.05 15.58 -0.20
CA PHE A 90 -9.79 16.09 -0.71
C PHE A 90 -9.95 16.58 -2.15
N GLY A 91 -9.63 17.86 -2.41
CA GLY A 91 -9.65 18.41 -3.76
C GLY A 91 -8.54 17.87 -4.69
N ARG A 92 -7.59 17.09 -4.16
CA ARG A 92 -6.43 16.53 -4.89
C ARG A 92 -6.09 15.11 -4.37
N PRO A 93 -5.40 14.27 -5.16
CA PRO A 93 -5.06 12.89 -4.78
C PRO A 93 -3.94 12.78 -3.72
N LEU A 94 -3.41 13.90 -3.22
CA LEU A 94 -2.42 13.92 -2.15
C LEU A 94 -2.75 15.08 -1.20
N ALA A 95 -2.81 14.79 0.09
CA ALA A 95 -2.93 15.76 1.16
C ALA A 95 -1.94 15.38 2.28
N SER A 96 -1.29 16.38 2.87
CA SER A 96 -0.47 16.23 4.06
C SER A 96 -1.12 17.06 5.16
N VAL A 97 -1.35 16.45 6.32
CA VAL A 97 -1.93 17.12 7.49
C VAL A 97 -0.80 17.29 8.50
N ASP A 98 -0.41 18.54 8.73
CA ASP A 98 0.59 18.87 9.75
C ASP A 98 -0.09 18.98 11.12
N THR A 99 0.20 18.01 11.99
CA THR A 99 -0.32 17.96 13.36
C THR A 99 0.70 18.44 14.40
N LEU A 100 1.89 18.91 13.98
CA LEU A 100 2.99 19.27 14.88
C LEU A 100 2.68 20.44 15.82
N ARG A 101 1.72 21.29 15.46
CA ARG A 101 1.30 22.44 16.27
C ARG A 101 0.11 22.17 17.18
N LEU A 102 -0.54 21.01 17.04
CA LEU A 102 -1.66 20.66 17.92
C LEU A 102 -1.13 20.30 19.31
N PRO A 103 -1.83 20.65 20.40
CA PRO A 103 -1.55 20.10 21.72
C PRO A 103 -1.59 18.57 21.71
N GLU A 104 -0.76 17.90 22.50
CA GLU A 104 -0.67 16.43 22.55
C GLU A 104 -2.05 15.76 22.75
N ALA A 105 -2.89 16.34 23.61
CA ALA A 105 -4.25 15.86 23.89
C ALA A 105 -5.17 15.84 22.64
N GLU A 106 -4.87 16.66 21.63
CA GLU A 106 -5.63 16.77 20.37
C GLU A 106 -4.99 15.97 19.23
N ARG A 107 -3.75 15.45 19.40
CA ARG A 107 -3.07 14.66 18.37
C ARG A 107 -3.61 13.24 18.28
N TYR A 108 -4.34 12.77 19.28
CA TYR A 108 -4.83 11.38 19.40
C TYR A 108 -3.72 10.34 19.19
N GLU A 109 -2.47 10.70 19.50
CA GLU A 109 -1.34 9.79 19.41
C GLU A 109 -1.56 8.64 20.40
N ARG A 110 -1.50 7.41 19.89
CA ARG A 110 -1.47 6.23 20.76
C ARG A 110 -0.02 5.92 21.03
N PRO A 111 0.40 5.72 22.30
CA PRO A 111 1.70 5.14 22.56
C PRO A 111 1.76 3.85 21.76
N ALA A 112 2.85 3.67 20.99
CA ALA A 112 3.11 2.40 20.35
C ALA A 112 3.15 1.37 21.48
N GLY A 113 2.07 0.60 21.62
CA GLY A 113 2.03 -0.48 22.58
C GLY A 113 3.24 -1.35 22.29
N VAL A 114 3.97 -1.75 23.33
CA VAL A 114 5.05 -2.73 23.22
C VAL A 114 4.51 -3.84 22.33
N ALA A 115 5.06 -3.96 21.11
CA ALA A 115 4.63 -4.98 20.18
C ALA A 115 4.69 -6.29 20.96
N SER A 116 3.52 -6.88 21.23
CA SER A 116 3.45 -8.14 21.94
C SER A 116 4.17 -9.14 21.05
N ARG A 117 5.41 -9.48 21.45
CA ARG A 117 6.07 -10.73 21.09
C ARG A 117 4.99 -11.80 21.20
N GLY A 118 4.79 -12.54 20.12
CA GLY A 118 3.76 -13.57 20.06
C GLY A 118 4.02 -14.63 21.11
N ASP A 119 3.38 -14.51 22.26
CA ASP A 119 3.19 -15.58 23.23
C ASP A 119 1.68 -15.78 23.40
N GLY A 120 1.28 -17.06 23.41
CA GLY A 120 -0.09 -17.56 23.32
C GLY A 120 -1.07 -17.15 24.44
N PRO A 121 -2.24 -17.79 24.50
CA PRO A 121 -3.52 -17.10 24.68
C PRO A 121 -3.75 -16.69 26.13
N ALA A 122 -3.56 -15.41 26.44
CA ALA A 122 -4.13 -14.82 27.63
C ALA A 122 -5.59 -14.46 27.37
N THR A 123 -6.49 -15.26 27.94
CA THR A 123 -7.88 -14.95 28.25
C THR A 123 -7.97 -13.63 29.02
N SER A 124 -7.94 -12.53 28.29
CA SER A 124 -8.21 -11.20 28.81
C SER A 124 -9.62 -10.82 28.41
N THR A 125 -10.52 -10.88 29.39
CA THR A 125 -11.86 -10.29 29.34
C THR A 125 -11.73 -8.79 29.11
N ARG A 126 -11.58 -8.39 27.84
CA ARG A 126 -11.63 -6.99 27.44
C ARG A 126 -13.09 -6.55 27.33
N PRO A 127 -13.49 -5.40 27.92
CA PRO A 127 -14.75 -4.78 27.55
C PRO A 127 -14.68 -4.43 26.05
N ARG A 128 -15.70 -4.87 25.30
CA ARG A 128 -15.83 -4.55 23.87
C ARG A 128 -15.77 -3.04 23.68
N PRO A 129 -14.85 -2.50 22.85
CA PRO A 129 -14.93 -1.10 22.48
C PRO A 129 -16.25 -0.90 21.73
N ARG A 130 -17.01 0.13 22.10
CA ARG A 130 -18.13 0.61 21.29
C ARG A 130 -17.58 0.94 19.91
N CYS A 131 -18.06 0.23 18.89
CA CYS A 131 -17.78 0.53 17.50
C CYS A 131 -18.27 1.96 17.21
N TRP A 132 -17.36 2.88 16.88
CA TRP A 132 -17.69 4.24 16.41
C TRP A 132 -17.91 4.29 14.88
N TRP A 133 -17.80 3.15 14.20
CA TRP A 133 -18.18 3.02 12.79
C TRP A 133 -19.59 2.44 12.69
N SER A 134 -20.59 3.21 13.11
CA SER A 134 -21.95 3.04 12.60
C SER A 134 -22.12 4.00 11.44
N TRP A 135 -21.61 3.62 10.27
CA TRP A 135 -22.14 4.17 9.03
C TRP A 135 -23.57 3.64 8.88
N PRO A 136 -24.60 4.49 8.70
CA PRO A 136 -25.90 4.00 8.32
C PRO A 136 -25.79 3.41 6.91
N CYS A 137 -25.88 2.09 6.81
CA CYS A 137 -26.26 1.45 5.56
C CYS A 137 -27.68 1.93 5.22
N THR A 138 -27.79 2.96 4.39
CA THR A 138 -29.04 3.25 3.66
C THR A 138 -29.32 2.05 2.78
N THR A 139 -30.24 1.19 3.23
CA THR A 139 -30.93 0.21 2.38
C THR A 139 -31.78 0.97 1.38
N SER A 140 -31.20 1.22 0.20
CA SER A 140 -31.96 1.53 -1.01
C SER A 140 -32.45 0.22 -1.63
N GLY A 141 -33.77 0.07 -1.77
CA GLY A 141 -34.45 -0.98 -2.54
C GLY A 141 -35.20 -1.99 -1.65
N SER A 142 -36.44 -2.36 -1.91
CA SER A 142 -37.30 -2.16 -3.08
C SER A 142 -38.75 -2.43 -2.64
N GLY A 143 -39.67 -1.52 -2.95
CA GLY A 143 -41.11 -1.76 -2.78
C GLY A 143 -41.61 -2.77 -3.83
N PRO A 144 -42.51 -3.70 -3.47
CA PRO A 144 -43.07 -4.64 -4.44
C PRO A 144 -44.09 -3.94 -5.34
N GLY A 145 -43.94 -4.16 -6.64
CA GLY A 145 -44.80 -3.62 -7.69
C GLY A 145 -46.24 -4.13 -7.61
N GLY A 146 -47.18 -3.19 -7.77
CA GLY A 146 -48.55 -3.45 -8.17
C GLY A 146 -48.80 -2.82 -9.54
N ARG A 147 -48.95 -3.66 -10.57
CA ARG A 147 -49.36 -3.26 -11.92
C ARG A 147 -50.82 -2.79 -11.88
N SER A 148 -51.17 -1.69 -12.55
CA SER A 148 -52.41 -1.63 -13.33
C SER A 148 -52.42 -0.45 -14.32
N SER A 149 -52.58 -0.84 -15.59
CA SER A 149 -53.47 -0.25 -16.60
C SER A 149 -53.35 1.24 -16.97
N SER A 150 -52.89 1.45 -18.22
CA SER A 150 -53.17 2.60 -19.08
C SER A 150 -54.68 2.95 -19.14
N PRO A 151 -55.05 4.16 -19.58
CA PRO A 151 -55.23 4.32 -21.02
C PRO A 151 -54.70 5.62 -21.62
N ILE A 152 -54.25 5.44 -22.86
CA ILE A 152 -54.11 6.39 -23.96
C ILE A 152 -55.27 7.40 -24.00
N ARG A 153 -54.96 8.70 -24.08
CA ARG A 153 -55.81 9.68 -24.77
C ARG A 153 -54.99 10.56 -25.71
N ARG A 154 -55.59 10.73 -26.89
CA ARG A 154 -55.04 11.28 -28.13
C ARG A 154 -54.97 12.82 -28.10
N ARG A 155 -54.01 13.34 -28.86
CA ARG A 155 -54.02 14.52 -29.77
C ARG A 155 -54.95 15.69 -29.45
N ARG A 156 -54.39 16.90 -29.55
CA ARG A 156 -54.57 17.90 -30.64
C ARG A 156 -53.64 19.08 -30.28
N ALA A 157 -52.69 19.42 -31.15
CA ALA A 157 -52.77 20.32 -32.30
C ALA A 157 -52.02 21.61 -31.94
#